data_AF-A0A7C4ZS97-F1
#
_entry.id   AF-A0A7C4ZS97-F1
#
_cell.length_a   1.000
_cell.length_b   1.000
_cell.length_c   1.000
_cell.angle_alpha   90.00
_cell.angle_beta   90.00
_cell.angle_gamma   90.00
#
_symmetry.space_group_name_H-M   'P 1'
#
loop_
_entity.id
_entity.type
_entity.pdbx_description
1 polymer ?
#
loop_
_entity_poly.entity_id
_entity_poly.type
_entity_poly.pdbx_seq_one_letter_code
_entity_poly.pdbx_strand_id
1 'polypeptide(L)'
;ALERAGAALGVGIEGGVDLEGGWVVNVAAVDDGERYALGRSPGVQLPADWLAALRAGETLGELIEARYGPEARALGAMGVFTGGALTRQEASAQAALAALGRYFALVAEGGLE
;
A
#
# COMPACT_ATOMS: atom_id res chain seq x y z
N ALA A 1 -3.25 2.27 -20.84
CA ALA A 1 -1.83 2.45 -20.41
C ALA A 1 -0.97 1.29 -20.87
N LEU A 2 -1.38 0.02 -20.63
CA LEU A 2 -0.71 -1.19 -21.16
C LEU A 2 -0.44 -1.11 -22.67
N GLU A 3 -1.48 -0.92 -23.49
CA GLU A 3 -1.35 -0.92 -24.95
C GLU A 3 -0.34 0.12 -25.46
N ARG A 4 -0.36 1.32 -24.87
CA ARG A 4 0.60 2.39 -25.20
C ARG A 4 2.03 2.05 -24.82
N ALA A 5 2.24 1.23 -23.80
CA ALA A 5 3.55 0.84 -23.30
C ALA A 5 4.07 -0.47 -23.94
N GLY A 6 3.23 -1.21 -24.66
CA GLY A 6 3.55 -2.57 -25.12
C GLY A 6 3.89 -3.53 -23.98
N ALA A 7 3.37 -3.25 -22.77
CA ALA A 7 3.69 -4.02 -21.57
C ALA A 7 2.71 -5.19 -21.40
N ALA A 8 3.22 -6.31 -20.89
CA ALA A 8 2.38 -7.47 -20.56
C ALA A 8 1.55 -7.26 -19.28
N LEU A 9 1.99 -6.38 -18.38
CA LEU A 9 1.32 -6.05 -17.12
C LEU A 9 1.33 -4.55 -16.87
N GLY A 10 0.24 -4.05 -16.32
CA GLY A 10 0.14 -2.74 -15.69
C GLY A 10 0.06 -2.90 -14.18
N VAL A 11 0.79 -2.08 -13.44
CA VAL A 11 0.80 -2.10 -11.97
C VAL A 11 0.51 -0.70 -11.44
N GLY A 12 -0.53 -0.58 -10.63
CA GLY A 12 -0.83 0.62 -9.84
C GLY A 12 -0.64 0.32 -8.36
N ILE A 13 -0.01 1.25 -7.62
CA ILE A 13 0.18 1.11 -6.17
C ILE A 13 -0.18 2.44 -5.52
N GLU A 14 -1.08 2.41 -4.56
CA GLU A 14 -1.52 3.59 -3.82
C GLU A 14 -1.44 3.34 -2.31
N GLY A 15 -0.92 4.33 -1.59
CA GLY A 15 -0.91 4.33 -0.13
C GLY A 15 -2.09 5.13 0.40
N GLY A 16 -2.77 4.62 1.42
CA GLY A 16 -3.95 5.29 1.95
C GLY A 16 -4.29 4.87 3.36
N VAL A 17 -5.35 5.49 3.87
CA VAL A 17 -5.94 5.16 5.16
C VAL A 17 -7.33 4.59 4.93
N ASP A 18 -7.56 3.40 5.44
CA ASP A 18 -8.92 2.91 5.68
C ASP A 18 -9.51 3.75 6.82
N LEU A 19 -10.36 4.72 6.49
CA LEU A 19 -10.96 5.64 7.46
C LEU A 19 -12.00 4.98 8.37
N GLU A 20 -12.52 3.82 7.99
CA GLU A 20 -13.47 3.06 8.80
C GLU A 20 -12.71 2.23 9.84
N GLY A 21 -11.72 1.46 9.39
CA GLY A 21 -10.90 0.60 10.26
C GLY A 21 -9.73 1.30 10.96
N GLY A 22 -9.33 2.49 10.50
CA GLY A 22 -8.21 3.27 11.04
C GLY A 22 -6.83 2.70 10.69
N TRP A 23 -6.68 2.08 9.51
CA TRP A 23 -5.43 1.43 9.10
C TRP A 23 -4.74 2.16 7.96
N VAL A 24 -3.45 2.47 8.14
CA VAL A 24 -2.57 2.84 7.02
C VAL A 24 -2.17 1.58 6.28
N VAL A 25 -2.37 1.56 4.96
CA VAL A 25 -1.96 0.46 4.07
C VAL A 25 -1.59 0.95 2.69
N ASN A 26 -0.82 0.13 1.99
CA ASN A 26 -0.67 0.24 0.55
C ASN A 26 -1.51 -0.84 -0.13
N VAL A 27 -2.18 -0.47 -1.21
CA VAL A 27 -2.95 -1.36 -2.07
C VAL A 27 -2.31 -1.34 -3.45
N ALA A 28 -2.17 -2.51 -4.06
CA ALA A 28 -1.72 -2.65 -5.43
C ALA A 28 -2.79 -3.31 -6.29
N ALA A 29 -2.87 -2.88 -7.54
CA ALA A 29 -3.62 -3.54 -8.60
C ALA A 29 -2.65 -3.96 -9.71
N VAL A 30 -2.78 -5.20 -10.17
CA VAL A 30 -2.06 -5.73 -11.33
C VAL A 30 -3.10 -6.10 -12.38
N ASP A 31 -2.90 -5.65 -13.62
CA ASP A 31 -3.79 -5.83 -14.76
C ASP A 31 -3.00 -6.34 -15.97
N ASP A 32 -3.47 -7.41 -16.62
CA ASP A 32 -2.89 -7.98 -17.84
C ASP A 32 -3.64 -7.59 -19.13
N GLY A 33 -4.67 -6.75 -19.02
CA GLY A 33 -5.54 -6.33 -20.13
C GLY A 33 -6.81 -7.18 -20.29
N GLU A 34 -6.88 -8.35 -19.65
CA GLU A 34 -8.10 -9.18 -19.57
C GLU A 34 -8.67 -9.21 -18.16
N ARG A 35 -7.80 -9.27 -17.15
CA ARG A 35 -8.13 -9.50 -15.75
C ARG A 35 -7.22 -8.67 -14.85
N TYR A 36 -7.74 -8.37 -13.66
CA TYR A 36 -6.95 -7.76 -12.61
C TYR A 36 -6.98 -8.55 -11.31
N ALA A 37 -5.96 -8.33 -10.49
CA ALA A 37 -5.88 -8.79 -9.12
C ALA A 37 -5.46 -7.65 -8.19
N LEU A 38 -5.89 -7.75 -6.94
CA LEU A 38 -5.61 -6.78 -5.89
C LEU A 38 -4.74 -7.42 -4.82
N GLY A 39 -3.83 -6.61 -4.26
CA GLY A 39 -2.99 -6.98 -3.14
C GLY A 39 -2.92 -5.83 -2.15
N ARG A 40 -2.67 -6.16 -0.88
CA ARG A 40 -2.58 -5.20 0.22
C ARG A 40 -1.33 -5.49 1.04
N SER A 41 -0.65 -4.44 1.49
CA SER A 41 0.43 -4.57 2.46
C SER A 41 -0.12 -4.96 3.85
N PRO A 42 0.74 -5.38 4.79
CA PRO A 42 0.43 -5.25 6.21
C PRO A 42 0.02 -3.81 6.53
N GLY A 43 -0.79 -3.64 7.57
CA GLY A 43 -1.25 -2.33 8.01
C GLY A 43 -0.75 -1.93 9.37
N VAL A 44 -0.73 -0.62 9.61
CA VAL A 44 -0.49 -0.05 10.94
C VAL A 44 -1.72 0.73 11.38
N GLN A 45 -2.17 0.46 12.60
CA GLN A 45 -3.34 1.13 13.16
C GLN A 45 -2.98 2.54 13.60
N LEU A 46 -3.80 3.51 13.20
CA LEU A 46 -3.63 4.90 13.58
C LEU A 46 -4.16 5.16 15.00
N PRO A 47 -3.52 6.10 15.73
CA PRO A 47 -4.12 6.71 16.91
C PRO A 47 -5.49 7.33 16.61
N ALA A 48 -6.39 7.32 17.60
CA ALA A 48 -7.76 7.79 17.43
C ALA A 48 -7.86 9.29 17.07
N ASP A 49 -6.97 10.11 17.63
CA ASP A 49 -6.87 11.55 17.33
C ASP A 49 -6.45 11.81 15.87
N TRP A 50 -5.54 11.00 15.34
CA TRP A 50 -5.16 11.06 13.92
C TRP A 50 -6.33 10.69 13.02
N LEU A 51 -7.07 9.63 13.34
CA LEU A 51 -8.22 9.23 12.56
C LEU A 51 -9.33 10.31 12.56
N ALA A 52 -9.53 10.99 13.68
CA ALA A 52 -10.47 12.11 13.78
C ALA A 52 -10.04 13.29 12.88
N ALA A 53 -8.76 13.65 12.90
CA ALA A 53 -8.20 14.70 12.04
C ALA A 53 -8.35 14.37 10.55
N LEU A 54 -8.04 13.13 10.15
CA LEU A 54 -8.21 12.68 8.77
C LEU A 54 -9.67 12.73 8.32
N ARG A 55 -10.62 12.35 9.19
CA ARG A 55 -12.06 12.46 8.91
C ARG A 55 -12.53 13.91 8.80
N ALA A 56 -11.81 14.86 9.41
CA ALA A 56 -12.05 16.29 9.28
C ALA A 56 -11.44 16.91 8.01
N GLY A 57 -10.72 16.12 7.20
CA GLY A 57 -10.16 16.54 5.92
C GLY A 57 -8.66 16.89 5.95
N GLU A 58 -7.99 16.69 7.07
CA GLU A 58 -6.53 16.80 7.13
C GLU A 58 -5.86 15.65 6.38
N THR A 59 -4.61 15.85 5.92
CA THR A 59 -3.85 14.79 5.26
C THR A 59 -2.86 14.12 6.20
N LEU A 60 -2.63 12.82 6.00
CA LEU A 60 -1.69 12.05 6.82
C LEU A 60 -0.26 12.61 6.76
N GLY A 61 0.15 13.14 5.59
CA GLY A 61 1.46 13.74 5.41
C GLY A 61 1.66 15.01 6.24
N GLU A 62 0.64 15.87 6.31
CA GLU A 62 0.67 17.08 7.14
C GLU A 62 0.69 16.73 8.63
N LEU A 63 -0.08 15.73 9.05
CA LEU A 63 -0.10 15.27 10.45
C LEU A 63 1.27 14.71 10.89
N ILE A 64 1.94 13.93 10.02
CA ILE A 64 3.31 13.44 10.28
C ILE A 64 4.27 14.61 10.42
N GLU A 65 4.24 15.53 9.46
CA GLU A 65 5.16 16.67 9.42
C GLU A 65 4.97 17.60 10.62
N ALA A 66 3.73 17.91 10.98
CA ALA A 66 3.39 18.72 12.15
C ALA A 66 3.87 18.08 13.47
N ARG A 67 3.86 16.74 13.54
CA ARG A 67 4.18 16.01 14.78
C ARG A 67 5.65 15.61 14.93
N TYR A 68 6.34 15.35 13.82
CA TYR A 68 7.67 14.74 13.79
C TYR A 68 8.68 15.50 12.92
N GLY A 69 8.26 16.56 12.22
CA GLY A 69 9.11 17.37 11.34
C GLY A 69 9.10 16.91 9.87
N PRO A 70 9.64 17.74 8.95
CA PRO A 70 9.61 17.49 7.51
C PRO A 70 10.40 16.25 7.08
N GLU A 71 11.44 15.86 7.82
CA GLU A 71 12.22 14.65 7.54
C GLU A 71 11.38 13.38 7.72
N ALA A 72 10.45 13.38 8.67
CA ALA A 72 9.56 12.25 8.93
C ALA A 72 8.57 12.02 7.77
N ARG A 73 8.28 13.05 6.97
CA ARG A 73 7.45 12.91 5.78
C ARG A 73 8.06 11.95 4.76
N ALA A 74 9.38 11.91 4.66
CA ALA A 74 10.08 11.00 3.75
C ALA A 74 9.97 9.52 4.19
N LEU A 75 9.91 9.27 5.50
CA LEU A 75 9.67 7.93 6.05
C LEU A 75 8.23 7.45 5.78
N GLY A 76 7.29 8.39 5.75
CA GLY A 76 5.86 8.11 5.66
C GLY A 76 5.32 7.45 6.93
N ALA A 77 4.00 7.24 7.00
CA ALA A 77 3.36 6.71 8.19
C ALA A 77 3.88 5.32 8.59
N MET A 78 4.12 4.43 7.61
CA MET A 78 4.67 3.10 7.88
C MET A 78 6.02 3.19 8.60
N GLY A 79 6.95 4.01 8.10
CA GLY A 79 8.26 4.18 8.72
C GLY A 79 8.16 4.85 10.10
N VAL A 80 7.32 5.87 10.23
CA VAL A 80 7.11 6.60 11.50
C VAL A 80 6.58 5.68 12.60
N PHE A 81 5.48 4.97 12.35
CA PHE A 81 4.82 4.17 13.38
C PHE A 81 5.52 2.84 13.67
N THR A 82 6.35 2.34 12.76
CA THR A 82 7.14 1.11 12.99
C THR A 82 8.58 1.37 13.44
N GLY A 83 8.96 2.64 13.65
CA GLY A 83 10.35 2.98 13.97
C GLY A 83 11.34 2.58 12.87
N GLY A 84 10.90 2.57 11.62
CA GLY A 84 11.69 2.19 10.45
C GLY A 84 11.78 0.68 10.18
N ALA A 85 11.15 -0.16 10.99
CA ALA A 85 11.14 -1.62 10.77
C ALA A 85 10.37 -2.03 9.50
N LEU A 86 9.46 -1.17 9.02
CA LEU A 86 8.79 -1.32 7.73
C LEU A 86 8.78 0.03 6.99
N THR A 87 9.45 0.06 5.85
CA THR A 87 9.50 1.25 4.99
C THR A 87 8.30 1.33 4.05
N ARG A 88 8.05 2.54 3.51
CA ARG A 88 7.03 2.74 2.46
C ARG A 88 7.30 1.87 1.22
N GLN A 89 8.57 1.71 0.84
CA GLN A 89 8.96 0.93 -0.33
C GLN A 89 8.68 -0.57 -0.12
N GLU A 90 9.01 -1.12 1.05
CA GLU A 90 8.72 -2.51 1.39
C GLU A 90 7.21 -2.77 1.44
N ALA A 91 6.42 -1.86 2.02
CA ALA A 91 4.96 -1.97 2.02
C ALA A 91 4.39 -2.01 0.60
N SER A 92 4.86 -1.14 -0.30
CA SER A 92 4.49 -1.16 -1.72
C SER A 92 4.88 -2.46 -2.41
N ALA A 93 6.09 -2.96 -2.17
CA ALA A 93 6.57 -4.21 -2.73
C ALA A 93 5.70 -5.40 -2.27
N GLN A 94 5.35 -5.45 -0.97
CA GLN A 94 4.50 -6.50 -0.41
C GLN A 94 3.07 -6.45 -0.99
N ALA A 95 2.48 -5.25 -1.16
CA ALA A 95 1.19 -5.09 -1.81
C ALA A 95 1.22 -5.60 -3.27
N ALA A 96 2.27 -5.24 -4.03
CA ALA A 96 2.46 -5.70 -5.40
C ALA A 96 2.67 -7.22 -5.48
N LEU A 97 3.48 -7.80 -4.60
CA LEU A 97 3.68 -9.26 -4.51
C LEU A 97 2.35 -9.99 -4.21
N ALA A 98 1.54 -9.46 -3.30
CA ALA A 98 0.23 -10.03 -2.99
C ALA A 98 -0.71 -9.97 -4.22
N ALA A 99 -0.71 -8.87 -4.98
CA ALA A 99 -1.49 -8.74 -6.20
C ALA A 99 -1.00 -9.69 -7.31
N LEU A 100 0.32 -9.89 -7.40
CA LEU A 100 0.95 -10.82 -8.33
C LEU A 100 0.72 -12.29 -7.98
N GLY A 101 0.20 -12.61 -6.79
CA GLY A 101 -0.06 -13.99 -6.34
C GLY A 101 -0.84 -14.83 -7.35
N ARG A 102 -1.82 -14.23 -8.04
CA ARG A 102 -2.56 -14.83 -9.15
C ARG A 102 -1.66 -15.36 -10.28
N TYR A 103 -0.61 -14.62 -10.60
CA TYR A 103 0.30 -14.90 -11.71
C TYR A 103 1.42 -15.85 -11.28
N PHE A 104 1.76 -15.88 -9.98
CA PHE A 104 2.62 -16.90 -9.40
C PHE A 104 1.91 -18.25 -9.26
N ALA A 105 0.60 -18.24 -9.01
CA ALA A 105 -0.23 -19.44 -8.88
C ALA A 105 -0.39 -20.24 -10.19
N LEU A 106 0.20 -19.80 -11.30
CA LEU A 106 0.41 -20.59 -12.52
C LEU A 106 1.34 -21.81 -12.34
N VAL A 107 1.88 -22.05 -11.13
CA VAL A 107 2.67 -23.26 -10.80
C VAL A 107 1.82 -24.38 -10.18
N ALA A 108 0.55 -24.16 -9.82
CA ALA A 108 -0.27 -25.15 -9.12
C ALA A 108 -1.37 -25.80 -9.99
N GLU A 109 -1.13 -26.06 -11.27
CA GLU A 109 -1.85 -27.15 -11.97
C GLU A 109 -1.43 -28.55 -11.45
N GLY A 110 -0.46 -28.61 -10.53
CA GLY A 110 -0.25 -29.72 -9.61
C GLY A 110 -0.14 -29.15 -8.19
N GLY A 111 -1.21 -29.27 -7.40
CA GLY A 111 -1.34 -28.67 -6.08
C GLY A 111 -0.15 -28.90 -5.15
N LEU A 112 0.03 -28.00 -4.19
CA LEU A 112 0.95 -28.18 -3.07
C LEU A 112 0.52 -29.45 -2.31
N GLU A 113 1.19 -30.57 -2.56
CA GLU A 113 1.15 -31.79 -1.74
C GLU A 113 1.80 -31.56 -0.37
#